data_AF-A0A497J9E2-F1
#
_entry.id   AF-A0A497J9E2-F1
#
_cell.length_a   1.000
_cell.length_b   1.000
_cell.length_c   1.000
_cell.angle_alpha   90.00
_cell.angle_beta   90.00
_cell.angle_gamma   90.00
#
_symmetry.space_group_name_H-M   'P 1'
#
loop_
_entity.id
_entity.type
_entity.pdbx_description
1 polymer ?
#
loop_
_entity_poly.entity_id
_entity_poly.type
_entity_poly.pdbx_seq_one_letter_code
_entity_poly.pdbx_strand_id
1 'polypeptide(L)'
;MGGVKKMKLVPCKHLDYEPHYDAELRTAEPDFPQVKYWHRKAPYEGAPENVQFCKKYGRINGIFQCYTGELECYEPIEEGEEEVCGKEKSLK
;
A
#
# COMPACT_ATOMS: atom_id res chain seq x y z
N MET A 1 0.39 -2.67 34.34
CA MET A 1 -0.61 -2.90 33.27
C MET A 1 -0.34 -1.90 32.16
N GLY A 2 0.37 -2.31 31.11
CA GLY A 2 0.80 -1.44 30.02
C GLY A 2 -0.42 -1.00 29.21
N GLY A 3 -0.78 0.29 29.32
CA GLY A 3 -1.82 0.88 28.48
C GLY A 3 -1.38 0.78 27.03
N VAL A 4 -2.05 -0.06 26.25
CA VAL A 4 -1.89 -0.12 24.80
C VAL A 4 -2.29 1.25 24.29
N LYS A 5 -1.31 2.10 23.93
CA LYS A 5 -1.58 3.37 23.26
C LYS A 5 -2.45 3.02 22.06
N LYS A 6 -3.72 3.44 22.07
CA LYS A 6 -4.61 3.35 20.91
C LYS A 6 -3.93 4.13 19.78
N MET A 7 -3.11 3.45 18.99
CA MET A 7 -2.55 4.01 17.77
C MET A 7 -3.77 4.35 16.92
N LYS A 8 -4.02 5.65 16.74
CA LYS A 8 -5.10 6.12 15.86
C LYS A 8 -4.68 5.78 14.44
N LEU A 9 -5.06 4.58 14.00
CA LEU A 9 -4.93 4.16 12.62
C LEU A 9 -5.92 5.00 11.81
N VAL A 10 -5.42 6.05 11.16
CA VAL A 10 -6.22 6.93 10.30
C VAL A 10 -6.09 6.43 8.86
N PRO A 11 -7.20 6.04 8.19
CA PRO A 11 -7.13 5.60 6.81
C PRO A 11 -6.68 6.74 5.89
N CYS A 12 -5.85 6.44 4.90
CA CYS A 12 -5.54 7.38 3.83
C CYS A 12 -6.81 7.78 3.06
N LYS A 13 -6.94 9.07 2.73
CA LYS A 13 -8.07 9.62 1.94
C LYS A 13 -8.20 9.05 0.52
N HIS A 14 -7.15 8.38 0.04
CA HIS A 14 -7.08 7.77 -1.29
C HIS A 14 -7.41 6.27 -1.28
N LEU A 15 -7.81 5.71 -0.14
CA LEU A 15 -8.30 4.35 -0.10
C LEU A 15 -9.64 4.25 -0.84
N ASP A 16 -9.72 3.24 -1.68
CA ASP A 16 -10.88 2.92 -2.46
C ASP A 16 -11.67 1.82 -1.75
N TYR A 17 -12.92 2.13 -1.44
CA TYR A 17 -13.87 1.23 -0.80
C TYR A 17 -15.11 1.01 -1.67
N GLU A 18 -15.03 1.32 -2.96
CA GLU A 18 -16.14 1.11 -3.87
C GLU A 18 -16.19 -0.37 -4.34
N PRO A 19 -17.39 -0.97 -4.45
CA PRO A 19 -17.56 -2.39 -4.71
C PRO A 19 -17.43 -2.77 -6.19
N HIS A 20 -16.49 -2.18 -6.92
CA HIS A 20 -16.21 -2.54 -8.32
C HIS A 20 -15.15 -3.65 -8.46
N TYR A 21 -14.53 -4.06 -7.36
CA TYR A 21 -13.57 -5.15 -7.33
C TYR A 21 -14.26 -6.48 -6.99
N ASP A 22 -13.77 -7.58 -7.57
CA ASP A 22 -14.16 -8.95 -7.20
C ASP A 22 -13.52 -9.34 -5.85
N ALA A 23 -13.88 -8.60 -4.80
CA ALA A 23 -13.33 -8.71 -3.46
C ALA A 23 -14.40 -8.39 -2.41
N GLU A 24 -14.28 -8.98 -1.22
CA GLU A 24 -15.18 -8.76 -0.10
C GLU A 24 -14.61 -7.68 0.84
N LEU A 25 -15.37 -6.63 1.12
CA LEU A 25 -14.94 -5.62 2.10
C LEU A 25 -15.11 -6.17 3.53
N ARG A 26 -14.01 -6.32 4.26
CA ARG A 26 -13.97 -6.81 5.64
C ARG A 26 -13.31 -5.81 6.58
N THR A 27 -13.55 -5.99 7.88
CA THR A 27 -12.91 -5.23 8.97
C THR A 27 -11.90 -6.13 9.69
N ALA A 28 -10.84 -5.55 10.24
CA ALA A 28 -9.83 -6.29 11.01
C ALA A 28 -10.27 -6.45 12.49
N GLU A 29 -11.52 -6.83 12.71
CA GLU A 29 -12.06 -7.11 14.05
C GLU A 29 -11.55 -8.47 14.56
N PRO A 30 -11.29 -8.62 15.88
CA PRO A 30 -11.53 -7.65 16.97
C PRO A 30 -10.37 -6.69 17.26
N ASP A 31 -9.17 -6.92 16.72
CA ASP A 31 -7.96 -6.15 17.05
C ASP A 31 -8.03 -4.69 16.57
N PHE A 32 -8.55 -4.46 15.36
CA PHE A 32 -8.60 -3.15 14.71
C PHE A 32 -9.93 -2.92 13.94
N PRO A 33 -11.04 -2.63 14.65
CA PRO A 33 -12.37 -2.42 14.04
C PRO A 33 -12.43 -1.25 13.05
N GLN A 34 -11.54 -0.26 13.19
CA GLN A 34 -11.45 0.88 12.27
C GLN A 34 -10.72 0.57 10.96
N VAL A 35 -10.04 -0.57 10.86
CA VAL A 35 -9.27 -0.95 9.68
C VAL A 35 -10.16 -1.76 8.74
N LYS A 36 -10.44 -1.17 7.58
CA LYS A 36 -11.19 -1.80 6.50
C LYS A 36 -10.23 -2.27 5.43
N TYR A 37 -10.46 -3.44 4.87
CA TYR A 37 -9.65 -4.00 3.81
C TYR A 37 -10.49 -4.86 2.88
N TRP A 38 -9.96 -5.09 1.69
CA TRP A 38 -10.55 -5.98 0.70
C TRP A 38 -9.95 -7.37 0.84
N HIS A 39 -10.81 -8.35 0.99
CA HIS A 39 -10.46 -9.76 0.96
C HIS A 39 -10.77 -10.29 -0.44
N ARG A 40 -9.74 -10.52 -1.24
CA ARG A 40 -9.85 -11.12 -2.58
C ARG A 40 -9.37 -12.56 -2.54
N LYS A 41 -9.87 -13.38 -3.47
CA LYS A 41 -9.28 -14.69 -3.73
C LYS A 41 -7.89 -14.51 -4.35
N ALA A 42 -6.87 -15.06 -3.70
CA ALA A 42 -5.51 -15.04 -4.24
C ALA A 42 -5.47 -15.70 -5.63
N PRO A 43 -4.91 -15.03 -6.67
CA PRO A 43 -4.77 -15.63 -7.99
C PRO A 43 -3.69 -16.73 -8.03
N TYR A 44 -2.76 -16.75 -7.07
CA TYR A 44 -1.69 -17.74 -6.95
C TYR A 44 -1.26 -17.90 -5.49
N GLU A 45 -0.61 -19.02 -5.17
CA GLU A 45 -0.09 -19.31 -3.82
C GLU A 45 0.98 -18.28 -3.43
N GLY A 46 0.76 -17.59 -2.31
CA GLY A 46 1.60 -16.47 -1.85
C GLY A 46 1.14 -15.08 -2.26
N ALA A 47 0.09 -14.95 -3.08
CA ALA A 47 -0.51 -13.65 -3.37
C ALA A 47 -1.26 -13.10 -2.13
N PRO A 48 -1.18 -11.79 -1.85
CA PRO A 48 -1.93 -11.22 -0.74
C PRO A 48 -3.44 -11.22 -1.03
N GLU A 49 -4.17 -11.87 -0.14
CA GLU A 49 -5.64 -11.93 -0.13
C GLU A 49 -6.24 -10.71 0.56
N ASN A 50 -5.62 -10.26 1.65
CA ASN A 50 -6.04 -9.09 2.43
C ASN A 50 -5.29 -7.85 1.94
N VAL A 51 -5.97 -7.01 1.19
CA VAL A 51 -5.36 -5.89 0.47
C VAL A 51 -6.17 -4.61 0.58
N GLN A 52 -5.55 -3.49 0.20
CA GLN A 52 -6.21 -2.20 0.05
C GLN A 52 -5.95 -1.64 -1.33
N PHE A 53 -7.01 -1.16 -1.98
CA PHE A 53 -6.92 -0.51 -3.28
C PHE A 53 -6.73 0.99 -3.08
N CYS A 54 -5.72 1.56 -3.73
CA CYS A 54 -5.47 3.00 -3.72
C CYS A 54 -5.90 3.61 -5.05
N LYS A 55 -6.95 4.43 -5.05
CA LYS A 55 -7.44 5.09 -6.27
C LYS A 55 -6.49 6.16 -6.82
N LYS A 56 -5.56 6.68 -6.00
CA LYS A 56 -4.57 7.68 -6.45
C LYS A 56 -3.53 7.08 -7.40
N TYR A 57 -3.02 5.89 -7.08
CA TYR A 57 -1.93 5.24 -7.83
C TYR A 57 -2.39 3.95 -8.54
N GLY A 58 -3.65 3.56 -8.42
CA GLY A 58 -4.19 2.32 -8.98
C GLY A 58 -3.51 1.04 -8.47
N ARG A 59 -2.90 1.09 -7.27
CA ARG A 59 -2.08 -0.01 -6.73
C ARG A 59 -2.72 -0.72 -5.55
N ILE A 60 -2.26 -1.95 -5.33
CA ILE A 60 -2.66 -2.83 -4.24
C ILE A 60 -1.62 -2.73 -3.11
N ASN A 61 -2.03 -2.28 -1.94
CA ASN A 61 -1.20 -2.18 -0.74
C ASN A 61 -1.64 -3.19 0.32
N GLY A 62 -0.78 -3.43 1.31
CA GLY A 62 -1.13 -4.18 2.52
C GLY A 62 -2.07 -3.41 3.45
N ILE A 63 -2.85 -4.13 4.27
CA ILE A 63 -3.95 -3.57 5.08
C ILE A 63 -3.54 -2.51 6.11
N PHE A 64 -2.28 -2.49 6.56
CA PHE A 64 -1.78 -1.50 7.51
C PHE A 64 -0.92 -0.41 6.87
N GLN A 65 -0.45 -0.61 5.63
CA GLN A 65 0.49 0.30 4.96
C GLN A 65 -0.07 1.72 4.82
N CYS A 66 -1.37 1.84 4.50
CA CYS A 66 -2.04 3.15 4.38
C CYS A 66 -2.57 3.71 5.71
N TYR A 67 -2.45 2.97 6.81
CA TYR A 67 -2.94 3.35 8.15
C TYR A 67 -1.83 3.77 9.10
N THR A 68 -0.64 3.18 8.97
CA THR A 68 0.56 3.56 9.77
C THR A 68 1.28 4.76 9.16
N GLY A 69 1.02 5.08 7.90
CA GLY A 69 1.74 6.14 7.18
C GLY A 69 3.19 5.78 6.88
N GLU A 70 3.62 4.54 7.14
CA GLU A 70 5.00 4.08 6.90
C GLU A 70 5.35 4.02 5.40
N LEU A 71 4.33 3.88 4.54
CA LEU A 71 4.46 4.09 3.12
C LEU A 71 3.87 5.47 2.79
N GLU A 72 4.71 6.50 2.94
CA GLU A 72 4.56 7.70 2.12
C GLU A 72 4.37 7.21 0.69
N CYS A 73 3.25 7.59 0.08
CA CYS A 73 2.99 7.17 -1.28
C CYS A 73 4.07 7.80 -2.17
N TYR A 74 5.18 7.09 -2.38
CA TYR A 74 6.24 7.49 -3.30
C TYR A 74 5.55 7.86 -4.61
N GLU A 75 5.52 9.16 -4.90
CA GLU A 75 5.30 9.61 -6.26
C GLU A 75 6.45 8.99 -7.06
N PRO A 76 6.17 8.27 -8.16
CA PRO A 76 7.25 7.91 -9.05
C PRO A 76 7.95 9.22 -9.40
N ILE A 77 9.21 9.35 -9.01
CA ILE A 77 10.09 10.34 -9.62
C ILE A 77 10.00 9.99 -11.11
N GLU A 78 9.52 10.92 -11.92
CA GLU A 78 9.62 10.75 -13.37
C GLU A 78 11.11 10.61 -13.67
N GLU A 79 11.61 9.37 -13.82
CA GLU A 79 12.93 9.09 -14.39
C GLU A 79 12.85 9.39 -15.89
N GLY A 80 12.67 10.67 -16.21
CA GLY A 80 13.12 11.25 -17.45
C GLY A 80 14.53 11.78 -17.19
N GLU A 81 15.54 10.96 -17.46
CA GLU A 81 16.69 11.29 -18.31
C GLU A 81 17.74 10.19 -18.20
N GLU A 82 18.09 9.66 -19.36
CA GLU A 82 19.20 8.74 -19.59
C GLU A 82 20.51 9.32 -19.02
N GLU A 83 21.07 8.72 -17.97
CA GLU A 83 22.51 8.83 -17.71
C GLU A 83 23.21 7.53 -18.09
N VAL A 84 23.73 7.54 -19.32
CA VAL A 84 24.72 6.61 -19.84
C VAL A 84 25.88 6.52 -18.84
N CYS A 85 25.96 5.42 -18.09
CA CYS A 85 27.16 5.04 -17.36
C CYS A 85 28.22 4.58 -18.39
N GLY A 86 29.03 5.53 -18.84
CA GLY A 86 30.09 5.30 -19.83
C GLY A 86 31.33 6.12 -19.52
N LYS A 87 31.91 5.90 -18.34
CA LYS A 87 33.17 6.52 -17.91
C LYS A 87 34.33 5.84 -18.64
N GLU A 88 34.63 6.23 -19.88
CA GLU A 88 35.84 5.77 -20.57
C GLU A 88 36.96 6.82 -20.48
N LYS A 89 37.79 6.56 -19.47
CA LYS A 89 39.19 6.94 -19.21
C LYS A 89 39.85 7.87 -20.25
N SER A 90 40.16 9.07 -19.79
CA SER A 90 41.26 9.88 -20.31
C SER A 90 42.57 9.09 -20.19
N LEU A 91 43.16 8.71 -21.32
CA LEU A 91 44.52 8.22 -21.44
C LEU A 91 45.19 8.90 -22.64
N LYS A 92 45.84 10.04 -22.35
CA LYS A 92 47.13 10.55 -22.86
C LYS A 92 47.12 12.07 -23.02
#